data_AF-A0A9Q3P4A0-F1
#
_entry.id   AF-A0A9Q3P4A0-F1
#
_cell.length_a   1.000
_cell.length_b   1.000
_cell.length_c   1.000
_cell.angle_alpha   90.00
_cell.angle_beta   90.00
_cell.angle_gamma   90.00
#
_symmetry.space_group_name_H-M   'P 1'
#
loop_
_entity.id
_entity.type
_entity.pdbx_description
1 polymer ?
#
loop_
_entity_poly.entity_id
_entity_poly.type
_entity_poly.pdbx_seq_one_letter_code
_entity_poly.pdbx_strand_id
1 'polypeptide(L)'
;MDLSPSSYHDSLEELWDEEEEPEEVETVMKVFPSVYHQYLDVFSKVKAEKIPPHRPCDHHIELEGSLPPLHLTAACVSQKSSTMRFMTRNSLA
;
A
#
# COMPACT_ATOMS: atom_id res chain seq x y z
N MET A 1 -30.55 -27.80 10.29
CA MET A 1 -30.34 -26.36 10.60
C MET A 1 -29.43 -25.91 9.48
N ASP A 2 -30.05 -25.60 8.35
CA ASP A 2 -29.36 -25.58 7.07
C ASP A 2 -29.05 -24.11 6.79
N LEU A 3 -27.80 -23.74 7.02
CA LEU A 3 -27.32 -22.39 6.75
C LEU A 3 -27.26 -22.23 5.23
N SER A 4 -28.26 -21.55 4.67
CA SER A 4 -28.28 -21.17 3.25
C SER A 4 -27.07 -20.26 2.95
N PRO A 5 -26.30 -20.53 1.88
CA PRO A 5 -25.11 -19.75 1.51
C PRO A 5 -25.36 -18.26 1.25
N SER A 6 -26.61 -17.82 1.07
CA SER A 6 -26.91 -16.43 0.71
C SER A 6 -26.95 -15.45 1.89
N SER A 7 -26.85 -15.91 3.13
CA SER A 7 -26.83 -15.03 4.32
C SER A 7 -25.49 -14.33 4.53
N TYR A 8 -24.42 -14.77 3.87
CA TYR A 8 -23.08 -14.19 4.02
C TYR A 8 -22.82 -13.00 3.09
N HIS A 9 -23.68 -12.79 2.08
CA HIS A 9 -23.44 -11.75 1.08
C HIS A 9 -23.72 -10.34 1.61
N ASP A 10 -24.57 -10.22 2.63
CA ASP A 10 -25.00 -8.92 3.19
C ASP A 10 -24.06 -8.39 4.29
N SER A 11 -23.19 -9.25 4.83
CA SER A 11 -22.26 -8.86 5.93
C SER A 11 -20.83 -8.57 5.46
N LEU A 12 -20.53 -8.79 4.16
CA LEU A 12 -19.18 -8.60 3.62
C LEU A 12 -19.04 -7.28 2.85
N GLU A 13 -20.14 -6.73 2.33
CA GLU A 13 -20.14 -5.45 1.63
C GLU A 13 -20.07 -4.25 2.60
N GLU A 14 -20.45 -4.39 3.86
CA GLU A 14 -20.31 -3.36 4.91
C GLU A 14 -18.90 -3.25 5.54
N LEU A 15 -17.95 -4.14 5.20
CA LEU A 15 -16.63 -4.19 5.86
C LEU A 15 -15.50 -3.51 5.09
N TRP A 16 -15.74 -3.03 3.87
CA TRP A 16 -14.76 -2.33 3.03
C TRP A 16 -15.24 -0.96 2.55
N ASP A 17 -16.07 -0.28 3.34
CA ASP A 17 -16.17 1.18 3.25
C ASP A 17 -14.90 1.80 3.85
N GLU A 18 -13.81 1.71 3.09
CA GLU A 18 -12.52 2.34 3.35
C GLU A 18 -12.63 3.84 3.03
N GLU A 19 -13.43 4.57 3.80
CA GLU A 19 -13.37 6.03 3.79
C GLU A 19 -12.00 6.47 4.32
N GLU A 20 -11.25 7.17 3.46
CA GLU A 20 -9.97 7.77 3.83
C GLU A 20 -10.19 8.79 4.94
N GLU A 21 -9.51 8.61 6.08
CA GLU A 21 -9.73 9.43 7.26
C GLU A 21 -9.41 10.90 6.93
N PRO A 22 -10.32 11.85 7.21
CA PRO A 22 -10.17 13.25 6.78
C PRO A 22 -8.91 13.91 7.35
N GLU A 23 -8.41 13.41 8.48
CA GLU A 23 -7.16 13.88 9.09
C GLU A 23 -5.94 13.60 8.20
N GLU A 24 -5.91 12.48 7.47
CA GLU A 24 -4.80 12.13 6.59
C GLU A 24 -4.73 13.12 5.41
N VAL A 25 -5.86 13.42 4.76
CA VAL A 25 -5.92 14.33 3.60
C VAL A 25 -5.44 15.74 3.97
N GLU A 26 -5.85 16.25 5.14
CA GLU A 26 -5.40 17.58 5.60
C GLU A 26 -3.89 17.65 5.82
N THR A 27 -3.28 16.58 6.35
CA THR A 27 -1.83 16.55 6.57
C THR A 27 -1.08 16.57 5.25
N VAL A 28 -1.54 15.83 4.25
CA VAL A 28 -0.95 15.80 2.91
C VAL A 28 -1.05 17.18 2.24
N MET A 29 -2.20 17.85 2.32
CA MET A 29 -2.38 19.20 1.77
C MET A 29 -1.42 20.24 2.36
N LYS A 30 -1.10 20.12 3.66
CA LYS A 30 -0.16 21.02 4.35
C LYS A 30 1.30 20.81 3.92
N VAL A 31 1.66 19.59 3.53
CA VAL A 31 3.03 19.22 3.10
C VAL A 31 3.26 19.52 1.62
N PHE A 32 2.24 19.30 0.78
CA PHE A 32 2.39 19.41 -0.67
C PHE A 32 2.14 20.83 -1.21
N PRO A 33 2.92 21.27 -2.21
CA PRO A 33 2.61 22.48 -2.97
C PRO A 33 1.21 22.41 -3.58
N SER A 34 0.53 23.56 -3.64
CA SER A 34 -0.85 23.66 -4.14
C SER A 34 -1.03 23.17 -5.58
N VAL A 35 0.02 23.27 -6.41
CA VAL A 35 0.03 22.78 -7.79
C VAL A 35 -0.25 21.27 -7.87
N TYR A 36 0.07 20.52 -6.82
CA TYR A 36 -0.14 19.08 -6.76
C TYR A 36 -1.40 18.67 -6.00
N HIS A 37 -2.20 19.62 -5.49
CA HIS A 37 -3.42 19.28 -4.75
C HIS A 37 -4.47 18.55 -5.62
N GLN A 38 -4.37 18.63 -6.94
CA GLN A 38 -5.20 17.84 -7.86
C GLN A 38 -4.85 16.33 -7.88
N TYR A 39 -3.72 15.93 -7.27
CA TYR A 39 -3.23 14.55 -7.22
C TYR A 39 -3.16 14.01 -5.78
N LEU A 40 -3.89 14.59 -4.84
CA LEU A 40 -3.88 14.12 -3.44
C LEU A 40 -4.33 12.66 -3.33
N ASP A 41 -5.19 12.23 -4.23
CA ASP A 41 -5.69 10.86 -4.30
C ASP A 41 -4.60 9.82 -4.59
N VAL A 42 -3.48 10.22 -5.21
CA VAL A 42 -2.32 9.34 -5.44
C VAL A 42 -1.63 8.95 -4.12
N PHE A 43 -1.81 9.76 -3.07
CA PHE A 43 -1.25 9.49 -1.74
C PHE A 43 -2.18 8.69 -0.83
N SER A 44 -3.38 8.37 -1.31
CA SER A 44 -4.34 7.54 -0.58
C SER A 44 -3.81 6.14 -0.39
N LYS A 45 -3.60 5.74 0.87
CA LYS A 45 -3.13 4.40 1.22
C LYS A 45 -4.09 3.33 0.73
N VAL A 46 -5.39 3.56 0.93
CA VAL A 46 -6.49 2.68 0.50
C VAL A 46 -6.43 2.42 -1.01
N LYS A 47 -6.24 3.47 -1.81
CA LYS A 47 -6.15 3.32 -3.27
C LYS A 47 -4.85 2.64 -3.71
N ALA A 48 -3.74 2.90 -3.00
CA ALA A 48 -2.45 2.31 -3.31
C ALA A 48 -2.40 0.80 -3.04
N GLU A 49 -3.19 0.30 -2.09
CA GLU A 49 -3.31 -1.13 -1.80
C GLU A 49 -4.15 -1.89 -2.85
N LYS A 50 -4.93 -1.19 -3.68
CA LYS A 50 -5.76 -1.78 -4.72
C LYS A 50 -4.96 -1.97 -6.00
N ILE A 51 -5.00 -3.20 -6.53
CA ILE A 51 -4.38 -3.53 -7.82
C ILE A 51 -5.14 -2.78 -8.93
N PRO A 52 -4.45 -2.04 -9.82
CA PRO A 52 -5.12 -1.39 -10.93
C PRO A 52 -5.76 -2.42 -11.87
N PRO A 53 -6.84 -2.08 -12.57
CA PRO A 53 -7.45 -2.97 -13.54
C PRO A 53 -6.44 -3.44 -14.59
N HIS A 54 -6.54 -4.71 -14.98
CA HIS A 54 -5.68 -5.30 -16.01
C HIS A 54 -5.77 -4.49 -17.32
N ARG A 55 -4.63 -4.21 -17.93
CA ARG A 55 -4.49 -3.44 -19.17
C ARG A 55 -4.05 -4.35 -20.31
N PRO A 56 -4.39 -4.02 -21.58
CA PRO A 56 -3.95 -4.82 -22.72
C PRO A 56 -2.42 -4.83 -22.91
N CYS A 57 -1.71 -3.89 -22.28
CA CYS A 57 -0.26 -3.78 -22.30
C CYS A 57 0.41 -4.39 -21.07
N ASP A 58 -0.33 -5.07 -20.20
CA ASP A 58 0.28 -5.74 -19.05
C ASP A 58 1.20 -6.87 -19.55
N HIS A 59 2.40 -6.94 -18.97
CA HIS A 59 3.35 -7.98 -19.34
C HIS A 59 2.89 -9.33 -18.81
N HIS A 60 2.64 -10.27 -19.73
CA HIS A 60 2.41 -11.66 -19.37
C HIS A 60 3.73 -12.33 -18.98
N ILE A 61 3.74 -13.03 -17.85
CA ILE A 61 4.86 -13.87 -17.43
C ILE A 61 4.52 -15.29 -17.85
N GLU A 62 5.21 -15.79 -18.88
CA GLU A 62 5.12 -17.19 -19.28
C GLU A 62 5.84 -18.06 -18.25
N LEU A 63 5.10 -18.96 -17.60
CA LEU A 63 5.68 -19.93 -16.68
C LEU A 63 6.18 -21.14 -17.48
N GLU A 64 7.49 -21.32 -17.56
CA GLU A 64 8.10 -22.48 -18.21
C GLU A 64 8.42 -23.60 -17.20
N GLY A 65 7.99 -24.82 -17.49
CA GLY A 65 8.37 -26.04 -16.75
C GLY A 65 7.69 -26.22 -15.39
N SER A 66 8.12 -27.26 -14.65
CA SER A 66 7.72 -27.44 -13.25
C SER A 66 8.60 -26.59 -12.36
N LEU A 67 7.99 -25.72 -11.55
CA LEU A 67 8.72 -24.99 -10.51
C LEU A 67 9.42 -26.03 -9.61
N PRO A 68 10.74 -25.91 -9.37
CA PRO A 68 11.36 -26.70 -8.31
C PRO A 68 10.65 -26.36 -6.98
N PRO A 69 10.57 -27.31 -6.03
CA PRO A 69 9.98 -27.04 -4.72
C PRO A 69 10.55 -25.74 -4.16
N LEU A 70 9.67 -24.77 -3.87
CA LEU A 70 10.08 -23.50 -3.29
C LEU A 70 10.59 -23.77 -1.87
N HIS A 71 11.89 -23.87 -1.69
CA HIS A 71 12.53 -23.90 -0.37
C HIS A 71 12.54 -22.47 0.19
N LEU A 72 11.37 -21.96 0.58
CA LEU A 72 11.20 -20.71 1.32
C LEU A 72 11.75 -20.90 2.76
N THR A 73 13.05 -21.14 2.92
CA THR A 73 13.70 -20.98 4.21
C THR A 73 13.95 -19.49 4.40
N ALA A 74 13.13 -18.85 5.23
CA ALA A 74 13.12 -17.43 5.50
C ALA A 74 14.52 -16.82 5.66
N ALA A 75 14.92 -16.00 4.69
CA ALA A 75 16.00 -15.03 4.85
C ALA A 75 15.41 -13.61 4.89
N CYS A 76 14.51 -13.36 5.86
CA CYS A 76 14.37 -12.00 6.36
C CYS A 76 15.63 -11.69 7.17
N VAL A 77 16.69 -11.22 6.50
CA VAL A 77 17.85 -10.65 7.18
C VAL A 77 17.33 -9.43 7.92
N SER A 78 17.22 -9.55 9.24
CA SER A 78 16.82 -8.48 10.14
C SER A 78 17.76 -7.29 9.92
N GLN A 79 17.31 -6.29 9.15
CA GLN A 79 17.99 -5.00 9.07
C GLN A 79 17.88 -4.35 10.45
N LYS A 80 18.99 -4.28 11.18
CA LYS A 80 19.07 -3.48 12.41
C LYS A 80 19.74 -2.15 12.07
N SER A 81 18.97 -1.11 12.37
CA SER A 81 19.10 0.32 12.09
C SER A 81 20.50 0.91 12.11
N SER A 82 20.85 1.61 11.02
CA SER A 82 21.93 2.60 11.03
C SER A 82 21.37 3.90 11.62
N THR A 83 21.72 4.20 12.87
CA THR A 83 21.38 5.48 13.50
C THR A 83 22.10 6.61 12.75
N MET A 84 21.33 7.41 12.01
CA MET A 84 21.81 8.64 11.41
C MET A 84 22.18 9.65 12.51
N ARG A 85 23.47 9.92 12.71
CA ARG A 85 23.93 11.01 13.57
C ARG A 85 23.87 12.30 12.75
N PHE A 86 22.92 13.19 13.06
CA PHE A 86 22.93 14.55 12.55
C PHE A 86 24.15 15.29 13.12
N MET A 87 25.01 15.83 12.26
CA MET A 87 26.02 16.80 12.71
C MET A 87 25.28 18.11 13.00
N THR A 88 25.32 18.53 14.25
CA THR A 88 24.85 19.85 14.71
C THR A 88 25.59 20.93 13.92
N ARG A 89 24.83 21.84 13.28
CA ARG A 89 25.38 23.06 12.66
C ARG A 89 26.10 23.84 13.76
N ASN A 90 27.41 24.02 13.63
CA ASN A 90 28.12 24.98 14.47
C ASN A 90 27.99 26.38 13.87
N SER A 91 27.92 27.34 14.78
CA SER A 91 27.45 28.70 14.63
C SER A 91 28.32 29.61 13.76
N LEU A 92 27.63 30.55 13.10
CA LEU A 92 27.94 31.97 12.91
C LEU A 92 29.43 32.37 12.85
N ALA A 93 29.83 32.84 11.67
CA ALA A 93 30.82 33.90 11.52
C ALA A 93 30.16 35.04 10.72
#